data_AF-A0A1F5V0V9-F1
#
_entry.id   AF-A0A1F5V0V9-F1
#
_cell.length_a   1.000
_cell.length_b   1.000
_cell.length_c   1.000
_cell.angle_alpha   90.00
_cell.angle_beta   90.00
_cell.angle_gamma   90.00
#
_symmetry.space_group_name_H-M   'P 1'
#
loop_
_entity.id
_entity.type
_entity.pdbx_description
1 polymer ?
#
loop_
_entity_poly.entity_id
_entity_poly.type
_entity_poly.pdbx_seq_one_letter_code
_entity_poly.pdbx_strand_id
1 'polypeptide(L)'
;MLLSVTAWAQMGQMGSAQGGPGDMMGCRALWSLGFPQAPTPLTIDQAVTATQQYLILLGNPDLVAAKVIDFTNHFEVIVNEKSSGAGAFSLLIDRFSTGAVCFEPGPNMMWNTKYRMGWGHMQGPPWSWWPGVPTTQMPVTPEQAKQLAQSFLNAYLPGTTVGTDIDTFYGFYDLYVLKDGQIVGMMSVNGYTSTIWYYTWHGPFVEMKKL
;
A
#
# COMPACT_ATOMS: atom_id res chain seq x y z
N MET A 1 -16.93 -16.61 -20.45
CA MET A 1 -17.33 -15.20 -20.25
C MET A 1 -16.05 -14.43 -20.00
N LEU A 2 -15.57 -13.69 -21.01
CA LEU A 2 -14.32 -12.92 -20.90
C LEU A 2 -14.58 -11.71 -20.01
N LEU A 3 -14.10 -11.74 -18.76
CA LEU A 3 -14.03 -10.54 -17.94
C LEU A 3 -13.05 -9.58 -18.64
N SER A 4 -13.56 -8.44 -19.11
CA SER A 4 -12.73 -7.36 -19.64
C SER A 4 -11.93 -6.77 -18.48
N VAL A 5 -10.68 -7.19 -18.32
CA VAL A 5 -9.75 -6.62 -17.34
C VAL A 5 -9.27 -5.29 -17.89
N THR A 6 -9.84 -4.19 -17.40
CA THR A 6 -9.22 -2.87 -17.55
C THR A 6 -8.06 -2.80 -16.58
N ALA A 7 -6.84 -2.97 -17.09
CA ALA A 7 -5.62 -2.77 -16.32
C ALA A 7 -5.08 -1.36 -16.57
N TRP A 8 -4.87 -0.61 -15.49
CA TRP A 8 -4.00 0.56 -15.53
C TRP A 8 -2.60 0.06 -15.18
N ALA A 9 -1.89 -0.42 -16.19
CA ALA A 9 -0.45 -0.60 -16.07
C ALA A 9 0.17 0.80 -16.19
N GLN A 10 0.40 1.49 -15.07
CA GLN A 10 1.40 2.55 -15.06
C GLN A 10 2.78 1.88 -15.17
N MET A 11 3.08 1.42 -16.38
CA MET A 11 4.44 1.12 -16.81
C MET A 11 5.22 2.42 -16.75
N GLY A 12 6.09 2.54 -15.76
CA GLY A 12 6.99 3.67 -15.62
C GLY A 12 6.51 4.70 -14.61
N GLN A 13 7.42 4.99 -13.68
CA GLN A 13 7.53 6.22 -12.89
C GLN A 13 6.37 7.20 -13.08
N MET A 14 5.51 7.35 -12.07
CA MET A 14 4.75 8.60 -11.92
C MET A 14 5.77 9.73 -11.81
N GLY A 15 6.09 10.34 -12.96
CA GLY A 15 6.83 11.58 -13.13
C GLY A 15 8.19 11.63 -12.43
N SER A 16 9.24 11.77 -13.22
CA SER A 16 10.42 12.54 -12.83
C SER A 16 10.03 14.01 -12.55
N ALA A 17 9.25 14.26 -11.50
CA ALA A 17 9.20 15.55 -10.86
C ALA A 17 10.44 15.60 -9.98
N GLN A 18 11.44 16.39 -10.43
CA GLN A 18 12.62 16.82 -9.71
C GLN A 18 12.39 16.79 -8.20
N GLY A 19 12.81 15.70 -7.58
CA GLY A 19 12.71 15.52 -6.15
C GLY A 19 14.08 15.18 -5.62
N GLY A 20 14.57 15.95 -4.66
CA GLY A 20 15.86 15.72 -4.04
C GLY A 20 15.89 14.37 -3.30
N PRO A 21 17.05 13.96 -2.78
CA PRO A 21 17.11 12.85 -1.83
C PRO A 21 16.10 13.10 -0.69
N GLY A 22 15.06 12.27 -0.58
CA GLY A 22 13.97 12.41 0.39
C GLY A 22 12.58 12.69 -0.20
N ASP A 23 12.45 12.91 -1.51
CA ASP A 23 11.13 13.05 -2.14
C ASP A 23 10.49 11.67 -2.40
N MET A 24 9.56 11.30 -1.52
CA MET A 24 8.75 10.09 -1.65
C MET A 24 7.75 10.30 -2.79
N MET A 25 8.00 9.65 -3.93
CA MET A 25 7.25 9.73 -5.20
C MET A 25 5.76 10.08 -5.04
N GLY A 26 5.42 11.36 -5.23
CA GLY A 26 4.03 11.85 -5.28
C GLY A 26 3.30 11.93 -3.93
N CYS A 27 4.00 11.71 -2.81
CA CYS A 27 3.40 11.63 -1.49
C CYS A 27 3.84 12.80 -0.59
N ARG A 28 2.90 13.68 -0.24
CA ARG A 28 3.18 14.77 0.69
C ARG A 28 3.21 14.23 2.11
N ALA A 29 4.32 14.44 2.83
CA ALA A 29 4.46 14.04 4.22
C ALA A 29 3.28 14.55 5.07
N LEU A 30 2.57 13.63 5.71
CA LEU A 30 1.46 13.90 6.62
C LEU A 30 1.96 14.17 8.03
N TRP A 31 3.10 13.54 8.33
CA TRP A 31 3.79 13.60 9.60
C TRP A 31 5.28 13.42 9.35
N SER A 32 6.11 13.97 10.22
CA SER A 32 7.52 13.62 10.31
C SER A 32 7.77 13.04 11.69
N LEU A 33 8.32 11.83 11.74
CA LEU A 33 8.63 11.14 12.99
C LEU A 33 9.80 11.80 13.74
N GLY A 34 10.43 12.82 13.15
CA GLY A 34 11.47 13.61 13.79
C GLY A 34 12.75 12.80 14.00
N PHE A 35 12.99 11.75 13.21
CA PHE A 35 14.27 11.06 13.27
C PHE A 35 15.39 12.02 12.89
N PRO A 36 16.55 11.92 13.55
CA PRO A 36 17.71 12.71 13.15
C PRO A 36 18.04 12.40 11.70
N GLN A 37 18.32 13.44 10.92
CA GLN A 37 18.86 13.32 9.56
C GLN A 37 20.08 12.41 9.61
N ALA A 38 19.93 11.18 9.14
CA ALA A 38 20.94 10.15 9.26
C ALA A 38 21.57 9.91 7.88
N PRO A 39 22.91 9.87 7.77
CA PRO A 39 23.57 9.52 6.52
C PRO A 39 23.38 8.04 6.15
N THR A 40 22.85 7.23 7.07
CA THR A 40 22.54 5.82 6.89
C THR A 40 21.02 5.59 6.90
N PRO A 41 20.51 4.65 6.11
CA PRO A 41 19.09 4.33 6.12
C PRO A 41 18.63 3.90 7.52
N LEU A 42 17.40 4.26 7.89
CA LEU A 42 16.71 3.66 9.03
C LEU A 42 16.65 2.14 8.85
N THR A 43 16.56 1.43 9.97
CA THR A 43 16.34 -0.02 10.05
C THR A 43 14.85 -0.34 10.09
N ILE A 44 14.49 -1.59 9.74
CA ILE A 44 13.10 -2.04 9.82
C ILE A 44 12.53 -1.93 11.25
N ASP A 45 13.35 -2.14 12.28
CA ASP A 45 12.93 -2.00 13.68
C ASP A 45 12.64 -0.54 14.08
N GLN A 46 13.40 0.41 13.53
CA GLN A 46 13.10 1.83 13.69
C GLN A 46 11.79 2.19 12.99
N ALA A 47 11.55 1.67 11.78
CA ALA A 47 10.28 1.87 11.07
C ALA A 47 9.08 1.32 11.88
N VAL A 48 9.19 0.11 12.43
CA VAL A 48 8.17 -0.48 13.34
C VAL A 48 7.88 0.44 14.52
N THR A 49 8.93 0.88 15.22
CA THR A 49 8.80 1.79 16.38
C THR A 49 8.07 3.07 15.99
N ALA A 50 8.40 3.61 14.83
CA ALA A 50 7.83 4.85 14.37
C ALA A 50 6.36 4.73 13.94
N THR A 51 5.98 3.61 13.30
CA THR A 51 4.57 3.31 13.05
C THR A 51 3.79 3.23 14.34
N GLN A 52 4.31 2.53 15.36
CA GLN A 52 3.62 2.40 16.65
C GLN A 52 3.36 3.78 17.29
N GLN A 53 4.34 4.68 17.25
CA GLN A 53 4.16 6.06 17.71
C GLN A 53 3.10 6.81 16.91
N TYR A 54 3.11 6.70 15.58
CA TYR A 54 2.09 7.31 14.73
C TYR A 54 0.68 6.79 15.03
N LEU A 55 0.51 5.48 15.21
CA LEU A 55 -0.79 4.88 15.56
C LEU A 55 -1.29 5.33 16.94
N ILE A 56 -0.40 5.53 17.91
CA ILE A 56 -0.76 6.13 19.21
C ILE A 56 -1.29 7.55 19.01
N LEU A 57 -0.63 8.37 18.17
CA LEU A 57 -1.06 9.74 17.88
C LEU A 57 -2.39 9.82 17.14
N LEU A 58 -2.69 8.84 16.28
CA LEU A 58 -4.02 8.73 15.64
C LEU A 58 -5.13 8.48 16.65
N GLY A 59 -4.82 7.98 17.86
CA GLY A 59 -5.79 7.84 18.94
C GLY A 59 -6.90 6.80 18.68
N ASN A 60 -6.77 5.98 17.62
CA ASN A 60 -7.71 4.91 17.34
C ASN A 60 -7.14 3.58 17.89
N PRO A 61 -7.70 3.06 19.00
CA PRO A 61 -7.18 1.86 19.63
C PRO A 61 -7.47 0.60 18.83
N ASP A 62 -8.22 0.63 17.74
CA ASP A 62 -8.46 -0.56 16.90
C ASP A 62 -7.36 -0.76 15.85
N LEU A 63 -6.50 0.23 15.60
CA LEU A 63 -5.44 0.14 14.60
C LEU A 63 -4.18 -0.52 15.15
N VAL A 64 -3.55 -1.38 14.34
CA VAL A 64 -2.27 -2.04 14.65
C VAL A 64 -1.43 -2.20 13.39
N ALA A 65 -0.11 -2.05 13.51
CA ALA A 65 0.81 -2.37 12.42
C ALA A 65 0.84 -3.90 12.25
N ALA A 66 0.53 -4.41 11.07
CA ALA A 66 0.46 -5.84 10.78
C ALA A 66 1.74 -6.37 10.13
N LYS A 67 2.36 -5.56 9.27
CA LYS A 67 3.68 -5.86 8.70
C LYS A 67 4.39 -4.60 8.26
N VAL A 68 5.71 -4.66 8.27
CA VAL A 68 6.61 -3.66 7.68
C VAL A 68 7.43 -4.35 6.60
N ILE A 69 7.57 -3.69 5.46
CA ILE A 69 8.32 -4.18 4.31
C ILE A 69 9.41 -3.17 4.01
N ASP A 70 10.66 -3.62 4.05
CA ASP A 70 11.80 -2.83 3.66
C ASP A 70 12.01 -2.95 2.14
N PHE A 71 11.83 -1.84 1.44
CA PHE A 71 12.28 -1.67 0.07
C PHE A 71 13.40 -0.63 -0.01
N THR A 72 14.24 -0.71 -1.04
CA THR A 72 15.39 0.20 -1.16
C THR A 72 15.02 1.67 -1.19
N ASN A 73 13.81 2.03 -1.60
CA ASN A 73 13.39 3.44 -1.66
C ASN A 73 12.78 3.94 -0.35
N HIS A 74 12.06 3.10 0.40
CA HIS A 74 11.35 3.44 1.65
C HIS A 74 10.82 2.16 2.32
N PHE A 75 10.25 2.31 3.51
CA PHE A 75 9.44 1.24 4.11
C PHE A 75 7.98 1.39 3.71
N GLU A 76 7.31 0.27 3.46
CA GLU A 76 5.85 0.19 3.45
C GLU A 76 5.38 -0.43 4.77
N VAL A 77 4.26 0.06 5.29
CA VAL A 77 3.64 -0.48 6.49
C VAL A 77 2.15 -0.68 6.26
N ILE A 78 1.71 -1.94 6.36
CA ILE A 78 0.28 -2.26 6.34
C ILE A 78 -0.24 -2.20 7.77
N VAL A 79 -1.28 -1.38 7.96
CA VAL A 79 -2.00 -1.21 9.22
C VAL A 79 -3.33 -1.93 9.10
N ASN A 80 -3.65 -2.77 10.08
CA ASN A 80 -4.92 -3.49 10.15
C ASN A 80 -5.81 -2.96 11.28
N GLU A 81 -7.10 -3.22 11.17
CA GLU A 81 -8.01 -3.22 12.31
C GLU A 81 -7.87 -4.53 13.10
N LYS A 82 -7.78 -4.43 14.42
CA LYS A 82 -7.77 -5.58 15.32
C LYS A 82 -9.11 -6.28 15.34
N SER A 83 -10.21 -5.53 15.31
CA SER A 83 -11.57 -6.06 15.39
C SER A 83 -11.96 -6.95 14.21
N SER A 84 -11.54 -6.58 13.00
CA SER A 84 -11.94 -7.25 11.75
C SER A 84 -10.81 -8.03 11.08
N GLY A 85 -9.55 -7.76 11.43
CA GLY A 85 -8.38 -8.27 10.72
C GLY A 85 -8.15 -7.64 9.34
N ALA A 86 -9.00 -6.71 8.92
CA ALA A 86 -8.93 -6.05 7.62
C ALA A 86 -7.77 -5.05 7.57
N GLY A 87 -7.16 -4.91 6.39
CA GLY A 87 -6.27 -3.80 6.07
C GLY A 87 -7.04 -2.48 6.18
N ALA A 88 -6.62 -1.65 7.14
CA ALA A 88 -7.13 -0.30 7.30
C ALA A 88 -6.55 0.60 6.21
N PHE A 89 -5.23 0.66 6.10
CA PHE A 89 -4.50 1.44 5.11
C PHE A 89 -3.01 1.05 5.08
N SER A 90 -2.32 1.48 4.03
CA SER A 90 -0.87 1.38 3.91
C SER A 90 -0.20 2.75 4.10
N LEU A 91 0.95 2.76 4.77
CA LEU A 91 1.80 3.92 4.98
C LEU A 91 3.16 3.71 4.30
N LEU A 92 3.76 4.80 3.84
CA LEU A 92 5.15 4.83 3.43
C LEU A 92 5.96 5.62 4.46
N ILE A 93 7.15 5.12 4.79
CA ILE A 93 8.09 5.77 5.71
C ILE A 93 9.43 6.02 5.00
N ASP A 94 9.83 7.29 4.92
CA ASP A 94 11.12 7.67 4.34
C ASP A 94 12.25 7.07 5.16
N ARG A 95 13.16 6.37 4.48
CA ARG A 95 14.25 5.69 5.16
C ARG A 95 15.54 6.49 5.24
N PHE A 96 15.69 7.60 4.51
CA PHE A 96 16.98 8.30 4.35
C PHE A 96 17.06 9.67 5.02
N SER A 97 15.95 10.27 5.45
CA SER A 97 15.94 11.63 5.99
C SER A 97 15.34 11.68 7.39
N THR A 98 14.02 11.84 7.53
CA THR A 98 13.37 12.13 8.83
C THR A 98 12.41 11.05 9.32
N GLY A 99 12.24 9.96 8.56
CA GLY A 99 11.07 9.09 8.72
C GLY A 99 9.79 9.87 8.48
N ALA A 100 9.74 10.64 7.39
CA ALA A 100 8.48 11.22 6.94
C ALA A 100 7.48 10.09 6.68
N VAL A 101 6.25 10.23 7.18
CA VAL A 101 5.17 9.26 7.00
C VAL A 101 4.14 9.87 6.08
N CYS A 102 3.67 9.08 5.14
CA CYS A 102 2.53 9.44 4.32
C CYS A 102 1.70 8.20 3.95
N PHE A 103 0.46 8.39 3.51
CA PHE A 103 -0.34 7.30 3.00
C PHE A 103 0.19 6.82 1.66
N GLU A 104 0.19 5.51 1.42
CA GLU A 104 0.55 4.98 0.12
C GLU A 104 -0.34 5.61 -0.98
N PRO A 105 0.24 6.19 -2.04
CA PRO A 105 -0.52 6.73 -3.16
C PRO A 105 -1.16 5.60 -3.98
N GLY A 106 -2.26 5.91 -4.67
CA GLY A 106 -2.93 4.95 -5.54
C GLY A 106 -4.10 4.23 -4.84
N PRO A 107 -4.24 2.90 -4.94
CA PRO A 107 -5.39 2.14 -4.44
C PRO A 107 -5.80 2.44 -2.99
N ASN A 108 -4.82 2.58 -2.10
CA ASN A 108 -5.04 2.97 -0.71
C ASN A 108 -5.78 4.32 -0.57
N MET A 109 -5.61 5.25 -1.51
CA MET A 109 -6.26 6.56 -1.51
C MET A 109 -7.51 6.61 -2.40
N MET A 110 -7.51 5.88 -3.51
CA MET A 110 -8.56 5.92 -4.54
C MET A 110 -9.68 4.90 -4.32
N TRP A 111 -9.33 3.71 -3.83
CA TRP A 111 -10.24 2.56 -3.73
C TRP A 111 -10.63 2.21 -2.29
N ASN A 112 -9.93 2.76 -1.29
CA ASN A 112 -10.26 2.53 0.10
C ASN A 112 -11.59 3.19 0.50
N THR A 113 -12.61 2.39 0.70
CA THR A 113 -13.98 2.85 1.01
C THR A 113 -14.14 3.29 2.47
N LYS A 114 -13.24 2.91 3.39
CA LYS A 114 -13.31 3.25 4.82
C LYS A 114 -12.34 4.35 5.23
N TYR A 115 -11.09 4.26 4.78
CA TYR A 115 -9.97 5.10 5.23
C TYR A 115 -9.42 6.06 4.17
N ARG A 116 -10.08 6.22 3.01
CA ARG A 116 -9.69 7.27 2.06
C ARG A 116 -9.69 8.65 2.73
N MET A 117 -8.80 9.52 2.25
CA MET A 117 -8.77 10.95 2.62
C MET A 117 -10.17 11.57 2.52
N GLY A 118 -10.74 11.89 3.69
CA GLY A 118 -12.12 12.36 3.84
C GLY A 118 -12.80 11.92 5.14
N TRP A 119 -12.24 10.94 5.88
CA TRP A 119 -12.81 10.45 7.14
C TRP A 119 -11.78 10.40 8.26
N GLY A 120 -11.91 11.32 9.23
CA GLY A 120 -11.20 11.25 10.53
C GLY A 120 -9.82 11.93 10.54
N HIS A 121 -9.75 13.11 11.15
CA HIS A 121 -8.55 13.94 11.42
C HIS A 121 -7.90 14.69 10.25
N MET A 122 -8.21 14.40 8.98
CA MET A 122 -7.76 15.20 7.84
C MET A 122 -8.96 15.75 7.03
N GLN A 123 -9.11 17.07 7.04
CA GLN A 123 -10.17 17.82 6.36
C GLN A 123 -10.02 17.71 4.84
N GLY A 124 -10.70 16.73 4.23
CA GLY A 124 -10.83 16.57 2.78
C GLY A 124 -12.17 17.09 2.27
N PRO A 125 -12.27 17.53 1.00
CA PRO A 125 -13.42 18.25 0.48
C PRO A 125 -14.68 17.36 0.32
N PRO A 126 -15.90 17.95 0.42
CA PRO A 126 -17.19 17.27 0.61
C PRO A 126 -17.72 16.44 -0.57
N TRP A 127 -16.91 16.13 -1.59
CA TRP A 127 -17.38 15.61 -2.88
C TRP A 127 -17.09 14.12 -3.14
N SER A 128 -16.43 13.38 -2.23
CA SER A 128 -16.19 11.94 -2.40
C SER A 128 -17.20 11.07 -1.64
N TRP A 129 -18.43 11.07 -2.14
CA TRP A 129 -19.52 10.19 -1.68
C TRP A 129 -19.31 8.75 -2.17
N TRP A 130 -18.75 7.87 -1.33
CA TRP A 130 -19.03 6.44 -1.45
C TRP A 130 -20.31 6.17 -0.64
N PRO A 131 -21.44 5.84 -1.27
CA PRO A 131 -22.75 5.76 -0.59
C PRO A 131 -22.94 4.45 0.20
N GLY A 132 -22.03 3.49 0.10
CA GLY A 132 -22.14 2.19 0.78
C GLY A 132 -21.49 2.16 2.16
N VAL A 133 -21.96 1.26 3.02
CA VAL A 133 -21.24 0.90 4.25
C VAL A 133 -19.93 0.22 3.85
N PRO A 134 -18.76 0.70 4.31
CA PRO A 134 -17.49 0.05 3.97
C PRO A 134 -17.46 -1.40 4.44
N THR A 135 -17.02 -2.30 3.56
CA THR A 135 -16.95 -3.74 3.82
C THR A 135 -15.75 -4.37 3.12
N THR A 136 -15.24 -5.47 3.69
CA THR A 136 -14.26 -6.36 3.06
C THR A 136 -14.93 -7.49 2.27
N GLN A 137 -16.25 -7.66 2.39
CA GLN A 137 -17.04 -8.58 1.58
C GLN A 137 -17.39 -7.89 0.26
N MET A 138 -16.58 -8.16 -0.77
CA MET A 138 -16.68 -7.52 -2.07
C MET A 138 -17.12 -8.53 -3.15
N PRO A 139 -17.71 -8.08 -4.28
CA PRO A 139 -18.11 -8.98 -5.37
C PRO A 139 -16.96 -9.81 -5.95
N VAL A 140 -15.77 -9.23 -6.07
CA VAL A 140 -14.54 -9.98 -6.36
C VAL A 140 -14.03 -10.55 -5.05
N THR A 141 -13.91 -11.87 -4.96
CA THR A 141 -13.32 -12.58 -3.82
C THR A 141 -11.79 -12.52 -3.81
N PRO A 142 -11.11 -12.78 -2.68
CA PRO A 142 -9.65 -12.87 -2.62
C PRO A 142 -9.06 -13.87 -3.65
N GLU A 143 -9.71 -15.03 -3.83
CA GLU A 143 -9.29 -16.05 -4.76
C GLU A 143 -9.44 -15.58 -6.21
N GLN A 144 -10.56 -14.92 -6.53
CA GLN A 144 -10.76 -14.31 -7.85
C GLN A 144 -9.75 -13.19 -8.11
N ALA A 145 -9.42 -12.37 -7.11
CA ALA A 145 -8.39 -11.33 -7.24
C ALA A 145 -7.02 -11.93 -7.59
N LYS A 146 -6.60 -13.02 -6.91
CA LYS A 146 -5.37 -13.75 -7.27
C LYS A 146 -5.39 -14.29 -8.70
N GLN A 147 -6.51 -14.86 -9.13
CA GLN A 147 -6.67 -15.39 -10.49
C GLN A 147 -6.60 -14.28 -11.55
N LEU A 148 -7.25 -13.15 -11.30
CA LEU A 148 -7.20 -11.97 -12.17
C LEU A 148 -5.76 -11.43 -12.26
N ALA A 149 -5.10 -11.26 -11.12
CA ALA A 149 -3.73 -10.81 -11.03
C ALA A 149 -2.77 -11.76 -11.77
N GLN A 150 -2.89 -13.07 -11.58
CA GLN A 150 -2.03 -14.04 -12.27
C GLN A 150 -2.28 -14.05 -13.77
N SER A 151 -3.54 -13.91 -14.20
CA SER A 151 -3.89 -13.81 -15.63
C SER A 151 -3.26 -12.56 -16.25
N PHE A 152 -3.25 -11.43 -15.53
CA PHE A 152 -2.55 -10.23 -15.93
C PHE A 152 -1.03 -10.47 -16.02
N LEU A 153 -0.39 -11.05 -15.00
CA LEU A 153 1.05 -11.33 -15.03
C LEU A 153 1.43 -12.25 -16.20
N ASN A 154 0.64 -13.27 -16.49
CA ASN A 154 0.89 -14.18 -17.62
C ASN A 154 0.95 -13.45 -18.97
N ALA A 155 0.18 -12.38 -19.14
CA ALA A 155 0.14 -11.59 -20.36
C ALA A 155 1.20 -10.48 -20.38
N TYR A 156 1.39 -9.77 -19.27
CA TYR A 156 2.17 -8.53 -19.22
C TYR A 156 3.59 -8.71 -18.68
N LEU A 157 3.83 -9.73 -17.86
CA LEU A 157 5.13 -10.01 -17.26
C LEU A 157 5.38 -11.53 -17.11
N PRO A 158 5.50 -12.27 -18.24
CA PRO A 158 5.68 -13.72 -18.21
C PRO A 158 6.87 -14.16 -17.34
N GLY A 159 6.73 -15.30 -16.67
CA GLY A 159 7.74 -15.81 -15.74
C GLY A 159 7.65 -15.23 -14.33
N THR A 160 6.59 -14.48 -14.02
CA THR A 160 6.26 -14.05 -12.65
C THR A 160 4.99 -14.73 -12.13
N THR A 161 4.84 -14.74 -10.81
CA THR A 161 3.71 -15.36 -10.12
C THR A 161 3.13 -14.42 -9.07
N VAL A 162 1.86 -14.59 -8.74
CA VAL A 162 1.23 -13.90 -7.62
C VAL A 162 1.64 -14.59 -6.31
N GLY A 163 1.98 -13.80 -5.29
CA GLY A 163 2.30 -14.30 -3.95
C GLY A 163 1.13 -15.06 -3.32
N THR A 164 1.44 -15.95 -2.38
CA THR A 164 0.42 -16.72 -1.64
C THR A 164 -0.39 -15.86 -0.70
N ASP A 165 0.24 -14.81 -0.15
CA ASP A 165 -0.39 -13.88 0.77
C ASP A 165 -1.21 -12.83 0.01
N ILE A 166 -2.36 -12.46 0.55
CA ILE A 166 -3.22 -11.38 0.04
C ILE A 166 -3.68 -10.53 1.20
N ASP A 167 -3.54 -9.23 1.07
CA ASP A 167 -4.06 -8.27 2.04
C ASP A 167 -5.41 -7.76 1.57
N THR A 168 -6.42 -7.91 2.42
CA THR A 168 -7.79 -7.46 2.11
C THR A 168 -8.04 -6.12 2.77
N PHE A 169 -8.19 -5.09 1.96
CA PHE A 169 -8.58 -3.76 2.39
C PHE A 169 -10.06 -3.51 2.12
N TYR A 170 -10.58 -2.41 2.67
CA TYR A 170 -11.93 -1.95 2.40
C TYR A 170 -12.06 -1.44 0.96
N GLY A 171 -12.34 -2.31 -0.01
CA GLY A 171 -12.61 -1.95 -1.41
C GLY A 171 -11.59 -2.46 -2.43
N PHE A 172 -10.49 -3.04 -1.98
CA PHE A 172 -9.45 -3.61 -2.85
C PHE A 172 -8.62 -4.67 -2.11
N TYR A 173 -7.78 -5.35 -2.86
CA TYR A 173 -6.81 -6.33 -2.37
C TYR A 173 -5.40 -5.95 -2.81
N ASP A 174 -4.39 -6.19 -1.97
CA ASP A 174 -2.98 -6.10 -2.35
C ASP A 174 -2.29 -7.46 -2.38
N LEU A 175 -1.39 -7.60 -3.34
CA LEU A 175 -0.73 -8.83 -3.72
C LEU A 175 0.73 -8.56 -4.09
N TYR A 176 1.61 -9.49 -3.74
CA TYR A 176 2.99 -9.44 -4.22
C TYR A 176 3.11 -10.07 -5.60
N VAL A 177 4.01 -9.52 -6.41
CA VAL A 177 4.49 -10.12 -7.65
C VAL A 177 5.84 -10.75 -7.39
N LEU A 178 5.94 -12.05 -7.63
CA LEU A 178 7.11 -12.86 -7.35
C LEU A 178 7.83 -13.27 -8.63
N LYS A 179 9.16 -13.24 -8.60
CA LYS A 179 10.03 -13.91 -9.56
C LYS A 179 11.02 -14.77 -8.80
N ASP A 180 11.10 -16.05 -9.12
CA ASP A 180 11.96 -17.02 -8.42
C ASP A 180 11.77 -17.00 -6.89
N GLY A 181 10.53 -16.76 -6.44
CA GLY A 181 10.15 -16.68 -5.02
C GLY A 181 10.47 -15.34 -4.33
N GLN A 182 11.06 -14.36 -5.03
CA GLN A 182 11.38 -13.03 -4.48
C GLN A 182 10.38 -11.98 -4.93
N ILE A 183 10.06 -11.03 -4.06
CA ILE A 183 9.18 -9.89 -4.38
C ILE A 183 9.89 -8.97 -5.36
N VAL A 184 9.29 -8.77 -6.54
CA VAL A 184 9.79 -7.89 -7.61
C VAL A 184 8.83 -6.75 -7.96
N GLY A 185 7.67 -6.72 -7.32
CA GLY A 185 6.65 -5.68 -7.49
C GLY A 185 5.41 -6.00 -6.66
N MET A 186 4.43 -5.11 -6.74
CA MET A 186 3.14 -5.26 -6.06
C MET A 186 2.00 -4.96 -7.01
N MET A 187 0.82 -5.43 -6.64
CA MET A 187 -0.39 -5.28 -7.42
C MET A 187 -1.60 -5.15 -6.52
N SER A 188 -2.46 -4.20 -6.86
CA SER A 188 -3.77 -4.08 -6.24
C SER A 188 -4.87 -4.47 -7.22
N VAL A 189 -5.92 -5.11 -6.71
CA VAL A 189 -7.13 -5.45 -7.47
C VAL A 189 -8.33 -4.79 -6.81
N ASN A 190 -9.06 -3.95 -7.56
CA ASN A 190 -10.29 -3.34 -7.07
C ASN A 190 -11.37 -4.41 -6.87
N GLY A 191 -11.94 -4.47 -5.67
CA GLY A 191 -12.89 -5.53 -5.28
C GLY A 191 -14.27 -5.42 -5.94
N TYR A 192 -14.57 -4.29 -6.60
CA TYR A 192 -15.85 -4.04 -7.26
C TYR A 192 -15.74 -4.07 -8.79
N THR A 193 -14.65 -3.54 -9.35
CA THR A 193 -14.49 -3.35 -10.80
C THR A 193 -13.54 -4.35 -11.45
N SER A 194 -12.84 -5.18 -10.67
CA SER A 194 -11.74 -6.04 -11.16
C SER A 194 -10.59 -5.27 -11.81
N THR A 195 -10.53 -3.95 -11.63
CA THR A 195 -9.44 -3.11 -12.15
C THR A 195 -8.14 -3.46 -11.46
N ILE A 196 -7.07 -3.60 -12.23
CA ILE A 196 -5.74 -3.96 -11.75
C ILE A 196 -4.83 -2.73 -11.76
N TRP A 197 -4.09 -2.54 -10.66
CA TRP A 197 -3.05 -1.54 -10.50
C TRP A 197 -1.73 -2.26 -10.19
N TYR A 198 -0.84 -2.40 -11.18
CA TYR A 198 0.49 -2.99 -10.99
C TYR A 198 1.55 -1.90 -10.81
N TYR A 199 2.47 -2.09 -9.88
CA TYR A 199 3.45 -1.07 -9.52
C TYR A 199 4.75 -1.64 -8.95
N THR A 200 5.85 -0.90 -9.17
CA THR A 200 7.22 -1.27 -8.76
C THR A 200 7.97 -0.11 -8.10
N TRP A 201 7.31 1.02 -7.84
CA TRP A 201 7.94 2.26 -7.37
C TRP A 201 8.50 2.16 -5.93
N HIS A 202 8.17 1.09 -5.19
CA HIS A 202 8.82 0.72 -3.94
C HIS A 202 10.34 0.46 -4.10
N GLY A 203 10.77 0.00 -5.27
CA GLY A 203 12.14 -0.44 -5.51
C GLY A 203 12.37 -1.91 -5.10
N PRO A 204 13.60 -2.43 -5.24
CA PRO A 204 13.93 -3.79 -4.82
C PRO A 204 13.56 -4.09 -3.36
N PHE A 205 13.03 -5.30 -3.15
CA PHE A 205 12.76 -5.86 -1.83
C PHE A 205 14.07 -6.12 -1.05
N VAL A 206 14.07 -5.79 0.24
CA VAL A 206 15.19 -6.05 1.16
C VAL A 206 14.79 -7.11 2.18
N GLU A 207 13.78 -6.83 3.00
CA GLU A 207 13.26 -7.74 4.01
C GLU A 207 11.81 -7.42 4.39
N MET A 208 11.15 -8.34 5.10
CA MET A 208 9.78 -8.16 5.62
C MET A 208 9.72 -8.63 7.06
N LYS A 209 9.05 -7.84 7.89
CA LYS A 209 8.73 -8.19 9.27
C LYS A 209 7.22 -8.18 9.49
N LYS A 210 6.65 -9.37 9.73
CA LYS A 210 5.26 -9.52 10.20
C LYS A 210 5.23 -9.29 11.72
N LEU A 211 4.18 -8.64 12.22
CA LEU A 211 4.04 -8.19 13.62
C LEU A 211 2.88 -8.90 14.34
#